data_AF-A0A2E6H8Y1-F1
#
_entry.id   AF-A0A2E6H8Y1-F1
#
_cell.length_a   1.000
_cell.length_b   1.000
_cell.length_c   1.000
_cell.angle_alpha   90.00
_cell.angle_beta   90.00
_cell.angle_gamma   90.00
#
_symmetry.space_group_name_H-M   'P 1'
#
loop_
_entity.id
_entity.type
_entity.pdbx_description
1 polymer ?
#
loop_
_entity_poly.entity_id
_entity_poly.type
_entity_poly.pdbx_seq_one_letter_code
_entity_poly.pdbx_strand_id
1 'polypeptide(L)'
;MKKFLAALCAALVFVPQISMGSETIIHDVKKDKLIKSGTIHISTKNIGAEVFTMELKYKIVAKLLFWERVLEGVKGVELPVRYLSAYGYEELEEQGQITDEKITVIHMGRKNLPNHYDCHVIKIVPKKETNWDGLFTYCQDIPSMGFARVKLNMREIPYVGAHTVYSRLRK
;
A
#
# COMPACT_ATOMS: atom_id res chain seq x y z
N MET A 1 42.34 55.44 17.74
CA MET A 1 42.34 54.20 16.94
C MET A 1 41.17 53.33 17.39
N LYS A 2 40.06 53.29 16.63
CA LYS A 2 38.85 52.55 16.99
C LYS A 2 38.78 51.25 16.20
N LYS A 3 38.64 50.14 16.93
CA LYS A 3 38.54 48.76 16.45
C LYS A 3 37.14 48.53 15.88
N PHE A 4 37.03 47.92 14.70
CA PHE A 4 35.78 47.33 14.22
C PHE A 4 35.98 45.82 14.08
N LEU A 5 35.39 45.09 15.03
CA LEU A 5 35.25 43.64 15.00
C LEU A 5 34.03 43.31 14.16
N ALA A 6 34.23 42.67 13.00
CA ALA A 6 33.15 42.10 12.20
C ALA A 6 32.76 40.75 12.80
N ALA A 7 31.60 40.68 13.45
CA ALA A 7 31.01 39.44 13.93
C ALA A 7 30.24 38.77 12.78
N LEU A 8 30.81 37.70 12.24
CA LEU A 8 30.18 36.84 11.24
C LEU A 8 29.19 35.90 11.94
N CYS A 9 27.91 36.28 12.00
CA CYS A 9 26.84 35.41 12.48
C CYS A 9 26.60 34.28 11.47
N ALA A 10 27.24 33.14 11.67
CA ALA A 10 26.86 31.88 11.04
C ALA A 10 25.53 31.40 11.65
N ALA A 11 24.41 31.77 11.01
CA ALA A 11 23.13 31.17 11.33
C ALA A 11 23.14 29.70 10.88
N LEU A 12 23.37 28.79 11.83
CA LEU A 12 23.11 27.37 11.67
C LEU A 12 21.60 27.19 11.42
N VAL A 13 21.22 27.14 10.15
CA VAL A 13 19.87 26.72 9.75
C VAL A 13 19.77 25.24 10.04
N PHE A 14 19.24 24.92 11.22
CA PHE A 14 18.89 23.57 11.61
C PHE A 14 17.69 23.14 10.75
N VAL A 15 17.97 22.50 9.61
CA VAL A 15 16.92 21.89 8.79
C VAL A 15 16.43 20.66 9.55
N PRO A 16 15.18 20.63 10.04
CA PRO A 16 14.66 19.44 10.69
C PRO A 16 14.68 18.30 9.67
N GLN A 17 15.47 17.27 9.96
CA GLN A 17 15.37 16.01 9.23
C GLN A 17 14.00 15.41 9.57
N ILE A 18 13.03 15.64 8.69
CA ILE A 18 11.76 14.92 8.73
C ILE A 18 12.13 13.47 8.46
N SER A 19 12.23 12.67 9.52
CA SER A 19 12.28 11.23 9.40
C SER A 19 10.94 10.81 8.81
N MET A 20 10.93 10.59 7.49
CA MET A 20 9.82 9.91 6.83
C MET A 20 9.80 8.48 7.38
N GLY A 21 9.11 8.32 8.51
CA GLY A 21 8.89 7.03 9.12
C GLY A 21 8.17 6.12 8.14
N SER A 22 8.49 4.83 8.18
CA SER A 22 7.70 3.81 7.48
C SER A 22 6.26 3.86 8.00
N GLU A 23 5.37 4.49 7.26
CA GLU A 23 3.97 4.54 7.60
C GLU A 23 3.33 3.18 7.30
N THR A 24 2.52 2.70 8.25
CA THR A 24 1.80 1.42 8.14
C THR A 24 0.32 1.68 8.30
N ILE A 25 -0.48 1.31 7.29
CA ILE A 25 -1.93 1.29 7.37
C ILE A 25 -2.41 -0.13 7.71
N ILE A 26 -3.41 -0.23 8.59
CA ILE A 26 -3.95 -1.51 9.05
C ILE A 26 -5.35 -1.68 8.50
N HIS A 27 -5.60 -2.82 7.87
CA HIS A 27 -6.90 -3.19 7.36
C HIS A 27 -7.48 -4.37 8.15
N ASP A 28 -8.79 -4.32 8.38
CA ASP A 28 -9.55 -5.46 8.89
C ASP A 28 -10.08 -6.30 7.72
N VAL A 29 -9.82 -7.61 7.78
CA VAL A 29 -10.32 -8.56 6.79
C VAL A 29 -11.80 -8.81 7.02
N LYS A 30 -12.58 -8.72 5.94
CA LYS A 30 -14.01 -8.98 5.94
C LYS A 30 -14.26 -10.48 6.09
N LYS A 31 -15.11 -10.84 7.06
CA LYS A 31 -15.63 -12.20 7.24
C LYS A 31 -16.39 -12.67 5.99
N ASP A 32 -16.19 -13.92 5.61
CA ASP A 32 -16.95 -14.62 4.57
C ASP A 32 -17.18 -16.11 4.95
N LYS A 33 -17.50 -16.96 3.95
CA LYS A 33 -17.73 -18.40 4.14
C LYS A 33 -16.49 -19.12 4.67
N LEU A 34 -15.31 -18.81 4.13
CA LEU A 34 -14.04 -19.48 4.44
C LEU A 34 -13.17 -18.66 5.41
N ILE A 35 -13.47 -17.38 5.59
CA ILE A 35 -12.71 -16.46 6.44
C ILE A 35 -13.55 -16.01 7.63
N LYS A 36 -13.01 -16.14 8.84
CA LYS A 36 -13.63 -15.66 10.09
C LYS A 36 -13.27 -14.20 10.36
N SER A 37 -11.99 -13.87 10.31
CA SER A 37 -11.43 -12.54 10.60
C SER A 37 -9.99 -12.47 10.10
N GLY A 38 -9.34 -11.32 10.29
CA GLY A 38 -7.92 -11.16 10.00
C GLY A 38 -7.50 -9.70 9.90
N THR A 39 -6.22 -9.48 9.71
CA THR A 39 -5.62 -8.17 9.47
C THR A 39 -4.69 -8.21 8.27
N ILE A 40 -4.59 -7.08 7.56
CA ILE A 40 -3.58 -6.84 6.54
C ILE A 40 -2.90 -5.52 6.90
N HIS A 41 -1.60 -5.58 7.16
CA HIS A 41 -0.75 -4.43 7.39
C HIS A 41 -0.07 -4.10 6.07
N ILE A 42 -0.26 -2.88 5.61
CA ILE A 42 0.35 -2.39 4.38
C ILE A 42 1.35 -1.32 4.78
N SER A 43 2.62 -1.52 4.45
CA SER A 43 3.71 -0.61 4.83
C SER A 43 4.60 -0.28 3.64
N THR A 44 5.17 0.91 3.69
CA THR A 44 6.16 1.38 2.72
C THR A 44 7.56 1.15 3.28
N LYS A 45 8.42 0.45 2.52
CA LYS A 45 9.82 0.16 2.86
C LYS A 45 10.75 0.53 1.72
N ASN A 46 12.04 0.65 2.02
CA ASN A 46 13.12 0.83 1.02
C ASN A 46 12.81 1.93 0.00
N ILE A 47 12.43 3.13 0.46
CA ILE A 47 12.14 4.26 -0.41
C ILE A 47 13.46 4.69 -1.07
N GLY A 48 13.64 4.32 -2.34
CA GLY A 48 14.75 4.75 -3.18
C GLY A 48 14.40 5.99 -4.00
N ALA A 49 15.25 6.31 -4.97
CA ALA A 49 15.01 7.46 -5.87
C ALA A 49 13.86 7.20 -6.86
N GLU A 50 13.76 5.98 -7.40
CA GLU A 50 12.80 5.64 -8.45
C GLU A 50 11.69 4.70 -7.97
N VAL A 51 12.00 3.82 -7.01
CA VAL A 51 11.09 2.79 -6.52
C VAL A 51 11.04 2.73 -4.99
N PHE A 52 9.92 2.24 -4.47
CA PHE A 52 9.76 1.83 -3.08
C PHE A 52 9.19 0.41 -3.02
N THR A 53 9.34 -0.26 -1.88
CA THR A 53 8.71 -1.57 -1.64
C THR A 53 7.41 -1.39 -0.86
N MET A 54 6.27 -1.75 -1.45
CA MET A 54 5.03 -1.97 -0.72
C MET A 54 5.06 -3.38 -0.11
N GLU A 55 5.03 -3.47 1.22
CA GLU A 55 4.93 -4.73 1.93
C GLU A 55 3.51 -4.94 2.49
N LEU A 56 2.93 -6.09 2.15
CA LEU A 56 1.64 -6.61 2.63
C LEU A 56 1.90 -7.75 3.62
N LYS A 57 1.80 -7.47 4.92
CA LYS A 57 1.85 -8.49 5.96
C LYS A 57 0.44 -8.85 6.40
N TYR A 58 0.04 -10.11 6.24
CA TYR A 58 -1.32 -10.56 6.55
C TYR A 58 -1.34 -11.61 7.67
N LYS A 59 -2.44 -11.60 8.42
CA LYS A 59 -2.81 -12.62 9.40
C LYS A 59 -4.31 -12.89 9.26
N ILE A 60 -4.68 -14.05 8.73
CA ILE A 60 -6.06 -14.39 8.35
C ILE A 60 -6.49 -15.64 9.12
N VAL A 61 -7.66 -15.59 9.74
CA VAL A 61 -8.26 -16.73 10.43
C VAL A 61 -9.24 -17.40 9.47
N ALA A 62 -8.84 -18.54 8.90
CA ALA A 62 -9.68 -19.34 8.02
C ALA A 62 -10.51 -20.38 8.80
N LYS A 63 -11.72 -20.64 8.31
CA LYS A 63 -12.61 -21.71 8.73
C LYS A 63 -12.40 -22.89 7.80
N LEU A 64 -11.95 -24.00 8.36
CA LEU A 64 -11.94 -25.30 7.69
C LEU A 64 -13.03 -26.15 8.35
N LEU A 65 -13.51 -27.20 7.69
CA LEU A 65 -14.73 -27.95 8.04
C LEU A 65 -15.00 -28.13 9.55
N PHE A 66 -13.98 -28.42 10.36
CA PHE A 66 -14.11 -28.63 11.80
C PHE A 66 -13.12 -27.86 12.67
N TRP A 67 -12.29 -26.98 12.10
CA TRP A 67 -11.30 -26.22 12.87
C TRP A 67 -11.03 -24.84 12.27
N GLU A 68 -10.44 -23.96 13.07
CA GLU A 68 -9.95 -22.67 12.61
C GLU A 68 -8.43 -22.72 12.48
N ARG A 69 -7.90 -22.04 11.46
CA ARG A 69 -6.46 -21.96 11.25
C ARG A 69 -6.04 -20.52 10.99
N VAL A 70 -4.95 -20.12 11.61
CA VAL A 70 -4.30 -18.84 11.35
C VAL A 70 -3.32 -19.01 10.19
N LEU A 71 -3.49 -18.15 9.18
CA LEU A 71 -2.68 -18.09 7.98
C LEU A 71 -1.93 -16.76 7.99
N GLU A 72 -0.61 -16.81 8.03
CA GLU A 72 0.24 -15.62 8.09
C GLU A 72 1.22 -15.62 6.93
N GLY A 73 1.58 -14.43 6.47
CA GLY A 73 2.57 -14.29 5.42
C GLY A 73 2.90 -12.83 5.13
N VAL A 74 3.93 -12.65 4.31
CA VAL A 74 4.40 -11.35 3.85
C VAL A 74 4.52 -11.41 2.33
N LYS A 75 4.01 -10.39 1.65
CA LYS A 75 4.18 -10.18 0.22
C LYS A 75 4.81 -8.82 0.00
N GLY A 76 5.77 -8.73 -0.91
CA GLY A 76 6.45 -7.49 -1.25
C GLY A 76 6.22 -7.18 -2.72
N VAL A 77 6.06 -5.92 -3.07
CA VAL A 77 6.11 -5.50 -4.46
C VAL A 77 6.76 -4.14 -4.59
N GLU A 78 7.65 -4.02 -5.57
CA GLU A 78 8.26 -2.74 -5.90
C GLU A 78 7.33 -1.91 -6.78
N LEU A 79 7.14 -0.65 -6.39
CA LEU A 79 6.32 0.32 -7.08
C LEU A 79 7.14 1.59 -7.35
N PRO A 80 6.92 2.27 -8.48
CA PRO A 80 7.48 3.60 -8.73
C PRO A 80 7.11 4.61 -7.63
N VAL A 81 8.06 5.44 -7.21
CA VAL A 81 7.89 6.47 -6.15
C VAL A 81 6.74 7.43 -6.45
N ARG A 82 6.38 7.66 -7.72
CA ARG A 82 5.20 8.46 -8.09
C ARG A 82 3.89 7.96 -7.47
N TYR A 83 3.77 6.68 -7.12
CA TYR A 83 2.58 6.13 -6.46
C TYR A 83 2.51 6.42 -4.95
N LEU A 84 3.49 7.14 -4.39
CA LEU A 84 3.40 7.74 -3.06
C LEU A 84 2.59 9.04 -3.07
N SER A 85 2.22 9.57 -4.24
CA SER A 85 1.40 10.78 -4.39
C SER A 85 0.18 10.54 -5.29
N ALA A 86 -0.82 11.42 -5.19
CA ALA A 86 -2.02 11.37 -6.02
C ALA A 86 -1.69 11.47 -7.52
N TYR A 87 -0.67 12.27 -7.87
CA TYR A 87 -0.21 12.47 -9.24
C TYR A 87 0.11 11.16 -9.96
N GLY A 88 0.72 10.18 -9.28
CA GLY A 88 1.01 8.88 -9.91
C GLY A 88 -0.24 8.10 -10.31
N TYR A 89 -1.37 8.30 -9.61
CA TYR A 89 -2.64 7.65 -9.91
C TYR A 89 -3.44 8.38 -10.99
N GLU A 90 -3.29 9.69 -11.10
CA GLU A 90 -3.81 10.52 -12.20
C GLU A 90 -3.09 10.17 -13.51
N GLU A 91 -1.76 10.09 -13.50
CA GLU A 91 -0.98 9.69 -14.67
C GLU A 91 -1.36 8.26 -15.13
N LEU A 92 -1.53 7.35 -14.17
CA LEU A 92 -1.97 5.98 -14.47
C LEU A 92 -3.38 5.92 -15.05
N GLU A 93 -4.27 6.85 -14.68
CA GLU A 93 -5.60 6.96 -15.28
C GLU A 93 -5.54 7.34 -16.75
N GLU A 94 -4.72 8.33 -17.09
CA GLU A 94 -4.52 8.79 -18.47
C GLU A 94 -3.92 7.69 -19.34
N GLN A 95 -2.97 6.94 -18.80
CA GLN A 95 -2.28 5.85 -19.50
C GLN A 95 -3.08 4.54 -19.53
N GLY A 96 -4.02 4.36 -18.60
CA GLY A 96 -4.81 3.14 -18.39
C GLY A 96 -4.02 1.97 -17.80
N GLN A 97 -2.79 1.73 -18.25
CA GLN A 97 -1.93 0.65 -17.76
C GLN A 97 -0.45 1.00 -17.88
N ILE A 98 0.30 0.69 -16.82
CA ILE A 98 1.77 0.76 -16.80
C ILE A 98 2.32 -0.64 -16.57
N THR A 99 3.30 -1.04 -17.37
CA THR A 99 3.94 -2.34 -17.28
C THR A 99 5.45 -2.19 -17.25
N ASP A 100 6.07 -2.74 -16.21
CA ASP A 100 7.52 -2.86 -16.01
C ASP A 100 7.91 -4.35 -15.97
N GLU A 101 9.20 -4.68 -15.93
CA GLU A 101 9.76 -6.00 -15.71
C GLU A 101 9.25 -6.67 -14.43
N LYS A 102 8.96 -5.92 -13.35
CA LYS A 102 8.56 -6.50 -12.06
C LYS A 102 7.05 -6.55 -11.87
N ILE A 103 6.30 -5.64 -12.50
CA ILE A 103 4.90 -5.40 -12.16
C ILE A 103 4.10 -4.85 -13.35
N THR A 104 2.81 -5.18 -13.37
CA THR A 104 1.80 -4.47 -14.14
C THR A 104 0.82 -3.79 -13.20
N VAL A 105 0.60 -2.49 -13.40
CA VAL A 105 -0.40 -1.68 -12.69
C VAL A 105 -1.44 -1.20 -13.70
N ILE A 106 -2.71 -1.45 -13.42
CA ILE A 106 -3.83 -1.14 -14.32
C ILE A 106 -4.80 -0.23 -13.58
N HIS A 107 -5.19 0.90 -14.19
CA HIS A 107 -6.29 1.71 -13.71
C HIS A 107 -7.62 1.04 -14.07
N MET A 108 -8.50 0.89 -13.09
CA MET A 108 -9.78 0.21 -13.21
C MET A 108 -10.96 1.19 -13.11
N GLY A 109 -10.70 2.49 -13.23
CA GLY A 109 -11.66 3.57 -13.05
C GLY A 109 -11.62 4.18 -11.64
N ARG A 110 -12.45 5.21 -11.46
CA ARG A 110 -12.67 5.89 -10.19
C ARG A 110 -13.93 5.37 -9.51
N LYS A 111 -13.99 5.45 -8.17
CA LYS A 111 -15.23 5.19 -7.42
C LYS A 111 -15.30 6.00 -6.13
N ASN A 112 -16.52 6.28 -5.70
CA ASN A 112 -16.78 6.85 -4.39
C ASN A 112 -16.94 5.74 -3.34
N LEU A 113 -16.38 5.97 -2.16
CA LEU A 113 -16.60 5.17 -0.96
C LEU A 113 -17.36 6.01 0.08
N PRO A 114 -17.96 5.37 1.11
CA PRO A 114 -18.53 6.12 2.23
C PRO A 114 -17.45 7.02 2.84
N ASN A 115 -17.69 8.33 2.83
CA ASN A 115 -16.81 9.39 3.35
C ASN A 115 -15.50 9.63 2.59
N HIS A 116 -15.25 8.93 1.48
CA HIS A 116 -14.07 9.17 0.64
C HIS A 116 -14.50 9.26 -0.81
N TYR A 117 -14.25 10.38 -1.44
CA TYR A 117 -14.69 10.66 -2.81
C TYR A 117 -13.52 10.53 -3.77
N ASP A 118 -13.85 10.28 -5.03
CA ASP A 118 -12.90 10.37 -6.13
C ASP A 118 -11.70 9.41 -6.01
N CYS A 119 -11.95 8.21 -5.48
CA CYS A 119 -10.89 7.24 -5.22
C CYS A 119 -10.51 6.48 -6.49
N HIS A 120 -9.20 6.34 -6.75
CA HIS A 120 -8.66 5.55 -7.85
C HIS A 120 -8.72 4.06 -7.52
N VAL A 121 -9.26 3.24 -8.42
CA VAL A 121 -9.21 1.79 -8.31
C VAL A 121 -8.08 1.28 -9.19
N ILE A 122 -7.09 0.63 -8.61
CA ILE A 122 -5.98 0.07 -9.37
C ILE A 122 -5.85 -1.43 -9.15
N LYS A 123 -5.45 -2.15 -10.20
CA LYS A 123 -5.05 -3.56 -10.11
C LYS A 123 -3.54 -3.64 -10.16
N ILE A 124 -2.95 -4.31 -9.18
CA ILE A 124 -1.53 -4.60 -9.11
C ILE A 124 -1.33 -6.09 -9.40
N VAL A 125 -0.50 -6.38 -10.40
CA VAL A 125 -0.16 -7.73 -10.84
C VAL A 125 1.36 -7.89 -10.85
N PRO A 126 1.97 -8.46 -9.80
CA PRO A 126 3.39 -8.79 -9.81
C PRO A 126 3.69 -9.82 -10.91
N LYS A 127 4.78 -9.61 -11.66
CA LYS A 127 5.22 -10.55 -12.71
C LYS A 127 6.01 -11.73 -12.16
N LYS A 128 6.88 -11.47 -11.17
CA LYS A 128 7.73 -12.50 -10.54
C LYS A 128 6.99 -13.28 -9.45
N GLU A 129 6.11 -12.62 -8.71
CA GLU A 129 5.28 -13.25 -7.67
C GLU A 129 3.88 -13.57 -8.21
N THR A 130 3.75 -14.67 -8.95
CA THR A 130 2.49 -15.05 -9.59
C THR A 130 1.45 -15.63 -8.62
N ASN A 131 1.74 -15.70 -7.32
CA ASN A 131 0.84 -16.28 -6.33
C ASN A 131 -0.20 -15.29 -5.79
N TRP A 132 -0.14 -14.02 -6.18
CA TRP A 132 -1.18 -13.05 -5.86
C TRP A 132 -1.35 -11.96 -6.90
N ASP A 133 -2.54 -11.37 -6.92
CA ASP A 133 -2.80 -10.05 -7.50
C ASP A 133 -3.78 -9.31 -6.60
N GLY A 134 -3.84 -7.99 -6.71
CA GLY A 134 -4.66 -7.19 -5.80
C GLY A 134 -5.35 -6.03 -6.48
N LEU A 135 -6.59 -5.77 -6.08
CA LEU A 135 -7.32 -4.56 -6.40
C LEU A 135 -7.28 -3.63 -5.19
N PHE A 136 -6.70 -2.45 -5.36
CA PHE A 136 -6.53 -1.44 -4.33
C PHE A 136 -7.39 -0.23 -4.67
N THR A 137 -7.93 0.41 -3.64
CA THR A 137 -8.68 1.66 -3.79
C THR A 137 -7.95 2.77 -3.07
N TYR A 138 -7.26 3.61 -3.82
CA TYR A 138 -6.54 4.78 -3.33
C TYR A 138 -7.49 5.98 -3.17
N CYS A 139 -7.50 6.60 -2.00
CA CYS A 139 -8.20 7.86 -1.74
C CYS A 139 -7.19 8.85 -1.15
N GLN A 140 -7.10 10.05 -1.73
CA GLN A 140 -6.09 11.07 -1.39
C GLN A 140 -6.24 11.61 0.04
N ASP A 141 -7.46 11.58 0.59
CA ASP A 141 -7.78 12.06 1.93
C ASP A 141 -7.38 11.07 3.04
N ILE A 142 -6.92 9.86 2.66
CA ILE A 142 -6.39 8.86 3.58
C ILE A 142 -4.86 9.03 3.64
N PRO A 143 -4.27 9.19 4.85
CA PRO A 143 -2.82 9.30 5.01
C PRO A 143 -2.05 8.10 4.45
N SER A 144 -0.71 8.24 4.41
CA SER A 144 0.18 7.19 3.90
C SER A 144 -0.09 6.86 2.44
N MET A 145 -0.12 5.58 2.09
CA MET A 145 -0.43 5.13 0.74
C MET A 145 -1.91 5.26 0.38
N GLY A 146 -2.77 5.78 1.25
CA GLY A 146 -4.16 6.11 0.90
C GLY A 146 -5.08 4.94 0.54
N PHE A 147 -4.69 3.68 0.78
CA PHE A 147 -5.53 2.54 0.39
C PHE A 147 -6.70 2.33 1.36
N ALA A 148 -7.91 2.72 0.94
CA ALA A 148 -9.14 2.56 1.73
C ALA A 148 -9.64 1.10 1.78
N ARG A 149 -9.48 0.39 0.67
CA ARG A 149 -9.97 -0.98 0.47
C ARG A 149 -8.98 -1.79 -0.34
N VAL A 150 -8.88 -3.07 0.01
CA VAL A 150 -8.06 -4.03 -0.73
C VAL A 150 -8.87 -5.29 -1.00
N LYS A 151 -8.74 -5.82 -2.21
CA LYS A 151 -9.19 -7.15 -2.60
C LYS A 151 -7.98 -7.92 -3.10
N LEU A 152 -7.44 -8.80 -2.29
CA LEU A 152 -6.30 -9.66 -2.65
C LEU A 152 -6.81 -11.00 -3.18
N ASN A 153 -6.42 -11.35 -4.40
CA ASN A 153 -6.61 -12.68 -4.94
C ASN A 153 -5.35 -13.49 -4.62
N MET A 154 -5.44 -14.41 -3.68
CA MET A 154 -4.33 -15.30 -3.33
C MET A 154 -4.55 -16.63 -4.03
N ARG A 155 -3.65 -16.99 -4.94
CA ARG A 155 -3.79 -18.19 -5.77
C ARG A 155 -3.51 -19.48 -5.01
N GLU A 156 -2.69 -19.39 -3.97
CA GLU A 156 -2.35 -20.51 -3.13
C GLU A 156 -2.35 -20.08 -1.66
N ILE A 157 -3.46 -20.40 -0.99
CA ILE A 157 -3.52 -20.38 0.47
C ILE A 157 -3.42 -21.84 0.93
N PRO A 158 -2.43 -22.19 1.77
CA PRO A 158 -2.31 -23.54 2.31
C PRO A 158 -3.65 -24.02 2.87
N TYR A 159 -4.09 -25.21 2.44
CA TYR A 159 -5.33 -25.90 2.86
C TYR A 159 -6.66 -25.25 2.46
N VAL A 160 -6.66 -24.01 1.94
CA VAL A 160 -7.88 -23.32 1.48
C VAL A 160 -7.94 -23.27 -0.05
N GLY A 161 -6.79 -23.32 -0.73
CA GLY A 161 -6.69 -23.16 -2.18
C GLY A 161 -6.69 -21.69 -2.62
N ALA A 162 -7.09 -21.43 -3.86
CA ALA A 162 -7.25 -20.07 -4.35
C ALA A 162 -8.44 -19.39 -3.67
N HIS A 163 -8.24 -18.21 -3.09
CA HIS A 163 -9.31 -17.44 -2.45
C HIS A 163 -9.08 -15.93 -2.58
N THR A 164 -10.19 -15.19 -2.57
CA THR A 164 -10.16 -13.73 -2.58
C THR A 164 -10.44 -13.19 -1.19
N VAL A 165 -9.51 -12.38 -0.68
CA VAL A 165 -9.61 -11.73 0.63
C VAL A 165 -9.95 -10.26 0.44
N TYR A 166 -11.06 -9.85 1.05
CA TYR A 166 -11.50 -8.46 1.07
C TYR A 166 -11.13 -7.82 2.40
N SER A 167 -10.63 -6.59 2.36
CA SER A 167 -10.33 -5.83 3.56
C SER A 167 -10.73 -4.37 3.43
N ARG A 168 -10.89 -3.72 4.58
CA ARG A 168 -11.18 -2.28 4.70
C ARG A 168 -10.24 -1.66 5.70
N LEU A 169 -9.89 -0.39 5.50
CA LEU A 169 -9.11 0.38 6.45
C LEU A 169 -9.75 0.30 7.86
N ARG A 170 -8.92 0.07 8.87
CA ARG A 170 -9.32 0.13 10.27
C ARG A 170 -9.51 1.59 10.64
N LYS A 171 -10.68 1.89 11.21
CA LYS A 171 -10.99 3.23 11.74
C LYS A 171 -10.14 3.55 12.97
#